data_AF-A0A943FXV9-F1
#
_entry.id   AF-A0A943FXV9-F1
#
_cell.length_a   1.000
_cell.length_b   1.000
_cell.length_c   1.000
_cell.angle_alpha   90.00
_cell.angle_beta   90.00
_cell.angle_gamma   90.00
#
_symmetry.space_group_name_H-M   'P 1'
#
loop_
_entity.id
_entity.type
_entity.pdbx_description
1 polymer ?
#
loop_
_entity_poly.entity_id
_entity_poly.type
_entity_poly.pdbx_seq_one_letter_code
_entity_poly.pdbx_strand_id
1 'polypeptide(L)'
;MFESLKNKDVRTFLQQTLTKDCYKSIEPPESLKNNYYLEKNFAFFIAIDAIVKFEQVINDNNLIDEYIEQLKRIFKKFTNYNDIKKGIYLFLEKALSEKLDISGKSPEEKRAQLLYYVYDKYIVNGYFYFGFCSNYTNEITCLGLRKENFILDERLEKINQIISKVGTENLFKRENTGITDNVIVAIYFALLSPSYISDLSTSSYLKSKKYNKDCLFSKNLDEIRNNLLTLSKEKRLNNKDTSDVINNFVETYSSDKVNNTKPCIALIKRSTILKNELKDIQEIINNKDESIASSLSLIMESRYNSYELENDIAPSEIRIIELPKYSEFLLGLSNFAIVNKNIDIVQDDFKISEEDIIKNKEINAYGAVSVAIVGSILIIAGLIISVILKLT
;
A
#
# COMPACT_ATOMS: atom_id res chain seq x y z
N MET A 1 -6.53 -15.52 11.62
CA MET A 1 -5.70 -14.86 10.59
C MET A 1 -6.41 -13.57 10.19
N PHE A 2 -5.74 -12.43 10.39
CA PHE A 2 -6.21 -11.05 10.28
C PHE A 2 -7.31 -10.60 11.27
N GLU A 3 -7.68 -11.43 12.25
CA GLU A 3 -8.76 -11.06 13.18
C GLU A 3 -8.32 -9.99 14.19
N SER A 4 -7.04 -9.99 14.58
CA SER A 4 -6.52 -8.98 15.51
C SER A 4 -6.54 -7.58 14.92
N LEU A 5 -6.55 -7.43 13.59
CA LEU A 5 -6.64 -6.13 12.94
C LEU A 5 -8.00 -5.44 13.18
N LYS A 6 -9.04 -6.19 13.58
CA LYS A 6 -10.34 -5.64 13.97
C LYS A 6 -10.33 -5.12 15.42
N ASN A 7 -9.39 -5.57 16.25
CA ASN A 7 -9.25 -5.14 17.64
C ASN A 7 -8.86 -3.65 17.72
N LYS A 8 -9.52 -2.90 18.62
CA LYS A 8 -9.31 -1.46 18.80
C LYS A 8 -7.89 -1.14 19.30
N ASP A 9 -7.33 -1.93 20.20
CA ASP A 9 -6.00 -1.67 20.78
C ASP A 9 -4.90 -1.90 19.76
N VAL A 10 -5.07 -2.94 18.94
CA VAL A 10 -4.20 -3.20 17.78
C VAL A 10 -4.27 -2.05 16.78
N ARG A 11 -5.49 -1.57 16.43
CA ARG A 11 -5.64 -0.41 15.54
C ARG A 11 -5.04 0.86 16.12
N THR A 12 -5.14 1.07 17.43
CA THR A 12 -4.52 2.22 18.12
C THR A 12 -2.99 2.15 18.03
N PHE A 13 -2.39 0.97 18.20
CA PHE A 13 -0.96 0.77 17.98
C PHE A 13 -0.57 1.04 16.51
N LEU A 14 -1.30 0.47 15.56
CA LEU A 14 -1.04 0.68 14.13
C LEU A 14 -1.13 2.16 13.74
N GLN A 15 -2.10 2.90 14.28
CA GLN A 15 -2.21 4.35 14.09
C GLN A 15 -0.96 5.11 14.54
N GLN A 16 -0.36 4.71 15.68
CA GLN A 16 0.88 5.35 16.17
C GLN A 16 2.05 5.15 15.19
N THR A 17 2.10 4.01 14.49
CA THR A 17 3.14 3.76 13.49
C THR A 17 2.99 4.61 12.22
N LEU A 18 1.77 5.05 11.89
CA LEU A 18 1.50 5.96 10.76
C LEU A 18 1.83 7.43 11.06
N THR A 19 1.69 7.83 12.33
CA THR A 19 1.74 9.25 12.71
C THR A 19 3.12 9.72 13.15
N LYS A 20 3.96 8.80 13.66
CA LYS A 20 5.27 9.11 14.21
C LYS A 20 6.25 9.59 13.13
N ASP A 21 6.71 10.83 13.25
CA ASP A 21 7.52 11.50 12.21
C ASP A 21 8.85 10.79 11.91
N CYS A 22 9.45 10.12 12.90
CA CYS A 22 10.73 9.44 12.70
C CYS A 22 10.69 8.34 11.64
N TYR A 23 9.51 7.78 11.32
CA TYR A 23 9.37 6.76 10.28
C TYR A 23 9.15 7.35 8.88
N LYS A 24 8.77 8.64 8.79
CA LYS A 24 8.50 9.29 7.51
C LYS A 24 9.76 9.62 6.71
N SER A 25 10.93 9.55 7.34
CA SER A 25 12.22 9.94 6.78
C SER A 25 13.19 8.78 6.58
N ILE A 26 12.75 7.54 6.77
CA ILE A 26 13.62 6.36 6.73
C ILE A 26 13.39 5.62 5.44
N GLU A 27 14.48 5.36 4.72
CA GLU A 27 14.43 4.67 3.44
C GLU A 27 14.01 3.19 3.67
N PRO A 28 13.00 2.68 2.93
CA PRO A 28 12.64 1.28 3.00
C PRO A 28 13.74 0.39 2.43
N PRO A 29 13.81 -0.91 2.80
CA PRO A 29 14.75 -1.86 2.22
C PRO A 29 14.62 -1.98 0.70
N GLU A 30 15.74 -2.19 0.01
CA GLU A 30 15.84 -2.31 -1.45
C GLU A 30 14.81 -3.29 -2.05
N SER A 31 14.59 -4.42 -1.36
CA SER A 31 13.64 -5.47 -1.78
C SER A 31 12.19 -5.00 -1.91
N LEU A 32 11.86 -3.82 -1.35
CA LEU A 32 10.55 -3.19 -1.42
C LEU A 32 10.58 -1.84 -2.17
N LYS A 33 11.77 -1.25 -2.40
CA LYS A 33 11.94 -0.02 -3.20
C LYS A 33 11.53 -0.20 -4.66
N ASN A 34 11.74 -1.40 -5.23
CA ASN A 34 11.61 -1.60 -6.67
C ASN A 34 10.17 -1.54 -7.19
N ASN A 35 9.14 -1.64 -6.35
CA ASN A 35 7.75 -1.73 -6.81
C ASN A 35 6.74 -0.83 -6.05
N TYR A 36 7.11 -0.20 -4.91
CA TYR A 36 6.12 0.42 -4.02
C TYR A 36 6.55 1.78 -3.46
N TYR A 37 5.76 2.82 -3.71
CA TYR A 37 6.00 4.18 -3.18
C TYR A 37 5.35 4.33 -1.80
N LEU A 38 6.07 3.90 -0.75
CA LEU A 38 5.50 3.67 0.58
C LEU A 38 6.27 4.22 1.77
N GLU A 39 7.31 5.05 1.55
CA GLU A 39 8.29 5.41 2.60
C GLU A 39 7.67 5.78 3.96
N LYS A 40 6.58 6.55 3.97
CA LYS A 40 5.92 7.00 5.22
C LYS A 40 4.98 6.01 5.90
N ASN A 41 4.48 5.01 5.19
CA ASN A 41 3.56 4.00 5.75
C ASN A 41 4.30 2.69 6.08
N PHE A 42 5.61 2.66 5.89
CA PHE A 42 6.37 1.41 5.94
C PHE A 42 6.38 0.76 7.33
N ALA A 43 6.50 1.56 8.39
CA ALA A 43 6.39 1.08 9.77
C ALA A 43 5.03 0.41 10.04
N PHE A 44 3.95 0.97 9.51
CA PHE A 44 2.60 0.40 9.61
C PHE A 44 2.51 -0.97 8.95
N PHE A 45 3.07 -1.13 7.75
CA PHE A 45 3.07 -2.42 7.07
C PHE A 45 3.95 -3.46 7.78
N ILE A 46 5.11 -3.09 8.31
CA ILE A 46 5.92 -4.00 9.14
C ILE A 46 5.14 -4.47 10.37
N ALA A 47 4.43 -3.56 11.03
CA ALA A 47 3.63 -3.89 12.20
C ALA A 47 2.51 -4.88 11.85
N ILE A 48 1.81 -4.68 10.73
CA ILE A 48 0.79 -5.65 10.28
C ILE A 48 1.42 -6.99 9.91
N ASP A 49 2.52 -7.00 9.16
CA ASP A 49 3.24 -8.23 8.79
C ASP A 49 3.59 -9.06 10.04
N ALA A 50 4.11 -8.41 11.08
CA ALA A 50 4.41 -9.06 12.36
C ALA A 50 3.17 -9.70 13.01
N ILE A 51 2.06 -8.97 13.06
CA ILE A 51 0.78 -9.45 13.64
C ILE A 51 0.24 -10.63 12.83
N VAL A 52 0.25 -10.54 11.50
CA VAL A 52 -0.26 -11.61 10.63
C VAL A 52 0.61 -12.86 10.72
N LYS A 53 1.94 -12.72 10.76
CA LYS A 53 2.86 -13.84 10.99
C LYS A 53 2.63 -14.52 12.33
N PHE A 54 2.42 -13.74 13.39
CA PHE A 54 2.04 -14.27 14.69
C PHE A 54 0.72 -15.07 14.61
N GLU A 55 -0.32 -14.49 14.01
CA GLU A 55 -1.59 -15.18 13.84
C GLU A 55 -1.51 -16.43 12.96
N GLN A 56 -0.60 -16.47 11.99
CA GLN A 56 -0.45 -17.62 11.10
C GLN A 56 0.26 -18.78 11.82
N VAL A 57 1.32 -18.48 12.56
CA VAL A 57 2.22 -19.51 13.09
C VAL A 57 1.91 -19.85 14.54
N ILE A 58 1.64 -18.85 15.37
CA ILE A 58 1.33 -19.04 16.79
C ILE A 58 -0.17 -19.24 16.97
N ASN A 59 -1.01 -18.38 16.39
CA ASN A 59 -2.48 -18.46 16.47
C ASN A 59 -3.00 -18.76 17.89
N ASP A 60 -2.48 -18.07 18.89
CA ASP A 60 -2.81 -18.26 20.30
C ASP A 60 -3.33 -16.95 20.91
N ASN A 61 -4.62 -16.93 21.24
CA ASN A 61 -5.28 -15.74 21.78
C ASN A 61 -4.76 -15.35 23.17
N ASN A 62 -4.14 -16.26 23.92
CA ASN A 62 -3.58 -15.93 25.23
C ASN A 62 -2.26 -15.15 25.12
N LEU A 63 -1.57 -15.27 23.98
CA LEU A 63 -0.24 -14.68 23.75
C LEU A 63 -0.29 -13.38 22.93
N ILE A 64 -1.42 -13.08 22.26
CA ILE A 64 -1.51 -11.93 21.35
C ILE A 64 -1.35 -10.59 22.09
N ASP A 65 -1.96 -10.41 23.25
CA ASP A 65 -1.92 -9.14 23.98
C ASP A 65 -0.49 -8.82 24.45
N GLU A 66 0.23 -9.82 24.98
CA GLU A 66 1.65 -9.67 25.33
C GLU A 66 2.47 -9.34 24.07
N TYR A 67 2.23 -10.05 22.97
CA TYR A 67 2.95 -9.83 21.72
C TYR A 67 2.77 -8.39 21.20
N ILE A 68 1.54 -7.86 21.22
CA ILE A 68 1.24 -6.48 20.83
C ILE A 68 1.97 -5.48 21.74
N GLU A 69 2.04 -5.72 23.06
CA GLU A 69 2.83 -4.86 23.96
C GLU A 69 4.34 -4.90 23.66
N GLN A 70 4.89 -6.05 23.28
CA GLN A 70 6.29 -6.14 22.86
C GLN A 70 6.52 -5.39 21.54
N LEU A 71 5.60 -5.48 20.58
CA LEU A 71 5.67 -4.68 19.35
C LEU A 71 5.64 -3.18 19.66
N LYS A 72 4.73 -2.70 20.51
CA LYS A 72 4.71 -1.28 20.95
C LYS A 72 6.05 -0.84 21.51
N ARG A 73 6.72 -1.67 22.32
CA ARG A 73 8.05 -1.37 22.89
C ARG A 73 9.13 -1.27 21.81
N ILE A 74 9.13 -2.18 20.82
CA ILE A 74 10.06 -2.15 19.69
C ILE A 74 9.90 -0.85 18.89
N PHE A 75 8.67 -0.54 18.47
CA PHE A 75 8.36 0.66 17.70
C PHE A 75 8.47 1.96 18.52
N LYS A 76 8.54 1.87 19.85
CA LYS A 76 8.94 3.01 20.68
C LYS A 76 10.45 3.21 20.67
N LYS A 77 11.22 2.12 20.84
CA LYS A 77 12.67 2.13 21.05
C LYS A 77 13.48 2.32 19.76
N PHE A 78 13.09 1.66 18.67
CA PHE A 78 13.88 1.62 17.45
C PHE A 78 13.29 2.52 16.37
N THR A 79 14.16 3.21 15.66
CA THR A 79 13.80 4.06 14.52
C THR A 79 14.09 3.36 13.20
N ASN A 80 15.18 2.62 13.05
CA ASN A 80 15.49 1.93 11.79
C ASN A 80 14.73 0.59 11.62
N TYR A 81 14.38 0.26 10.37
CA TYR A 81 13.55 -0.91 10.05
C TYR A 81 14.25 -2.25 10.28
N ASN A 82 15.57 -2.32 10.17
CA ASN A 82 16.32 -3.56 10.36
C ASN A 82 16.30 -4.01 11.83
N ASP A 83 16.49 -3.09 12.77
CA ASP A 83 16.42 -3.38 14.20
C ASP A 83 15.00 -3.70 14.65
N ILE A 84 13.99 -3.05 14.05
CA ILE A 84 12.58 -3.40 14.26
C ILE A 84 12.34 -4.85 13.84
N LYS A 85 12.76 -5.25 12.64
CA LYS A 85 12.62 -6.62 12.14
C LYS A 85 13.34 -7.65 13.03
N LYS A 86 14.60 -7.36 13.43
CA LYS A 86 15.34 -8.22 14.37
C LYS A 86 14.58 -8.40 15.69
N GLY A 87 14.07 -7.30 16.25
CA GLY A 87 13.25 -7.33 17.47
C GLY A 87 12.00 -8.21 17.30
N ILE A 88 11.28 -8.06 16.19
CA ILE A 88 10.08 -8.85 15.89
C ILE A 88 10.37 -10.35 15.93
N TYR A 89 11.44 -10.81 15.26
CA TYR A 89 11.78 -12.23 15.22
C TYR A 89 12.29 -12.78 16.56
N LEU A 90 12.96 -11.96 17.38
CA LEU A 90 13.33 -12.36 18.75
C LEU A 90 12.10 -12.61 19.63
N PHE A 91 11.07 -11.76 19.54
CA PHE A 91 9.83 -12.01 20.28
C PHE A 91 9.01 -13.14 19.70
N LEU A 92 9.05 -13.34 18.38
CA LEU A 92 8.41 -14.48 17.74
C LEU A 92 9.05 -15.79 18.21
N GLU A 93 10.38 -15.86 18.30
CA GLU A 93 11.11 -17.00 18.88
C GLU A 93 10.67 -17.27 20.33
N LYS A 94 10.58 -16.22 21.16
CA LYS A 94 10.14 -16.33 22.56
C LYS A 94 8.73 -16.91 22.64
N ALA A 95 7.76 -16.30 21.94
CA ALA A 95 6.36 -16.73 21.96
C ALA A 95 6.17 -18.15 21.40
N LEU A 96 6.94 -18.54 20.37
CA LEU A 96 6.94 -19.91 19.88
C LEU A 96 7.54 -20.90 20.89
N SER A 97 8.60 -20.50 21.60
CA SER A 97 9.21 -21.34 22.62
C SER A 97 8.25 -21.62 23.78
N GLU A 98 7.46 -20.62 24.17
CA GLU A 98 6.38 -20.76 25.16
C GLU A 98 5.26 -21.64 24.64
N LYS A 99 4.78 -21.40 23.41
CA LYS A 99 3.72 -22.21 22.79
C LYS A 99 4.05 -23.69 22.70
N LEU A 100 5.29 -24.03 22.36
CA LEU A 100 5.73 -25.40 22.12
C LEU A 100 6.24 -26.11 23.39
N ASP A 101 6.29 -25.40 24.53
CA ASP A 101 6.81 -25.88 25.80
C ASP A 101 8.19 -26.59 25.68
N ILE A 102 9.17 -25.85 25.14
CA ILE A 102 10.50 -26.39 24.80
C ILE A 102 11.63 -25.81 25.65
N SER A 103 11.30 -25.23 26.81
CA SER A 103 12.26 -24.57 27.69
C SER A 103 13.32 -25.52 28.28
N GLY A 104 13.00 -26.81 28.44
CA GLY A 104 13.90 -27.84 28.99
C GLY A 104 14.67 -28.68 27.97
N LYS A 105 14.58 -28.37 26.66
CA LYS A 105 15.22 -29.16 25.59
C LYS A 105 16.65 -28.69 25.30
N SER A 106 17.47 -29.55 24.69
CA SER A 106 18.80 -29.14 24.22
C SER A 106 18.69 -28.03 23.16
N PRO A 107 19.73 -27.18 23.00
CA PRO A 107 19.71 -26.11 21.99
C PRO A 107 19.41 -26.60 20.57
N GLU A 108 19.96 -27.74 20.18
CA GLU A 108 19.73 -28.37 18.87
C GLU A 108 18.28 -28.82 18.71
N GLU A 109 17.71 -29.51 19.70
CA GLU A 109 16.32 -29.96 19.68
C GLU A 109 15.35 -28.78 19.64
N LYS A 110 15.62 -27.75 20.46
CA LYS A 110 14.83 -26.51 20.48
C LYS A 110 14.82 -25.86 19.10
N ARG A 111 15.99 -25.70 18.48
CA ARG A 111 16.14 -25.12 17.14
C ARG A 111 15.36 -25.92 16.10
N ALA A 112 15.60 -27.22 16.03
CA ALA A 112 14.94 -28.08 15.04
C ALA A 112 13.41 -28.01 15.19
N GLN A 113 12.88 -28.18 16.41
CA GLN A 113 11.44 -28.16 16.63
C GLN A 113 10.80 -26.81 16.28
N LEU A 114 11.42 -25.68 16.66
CA LEU A 114 10.93 -24.35 16.31
C LEU A 114 10.89 -24.13 14.81
N LEU A 115 12.01 -24.39 14.13
CA LEU A 115 12.16 -24.07 12.71
C LEU A 115 11.30 -25.00 11.85
N TYR A 116 11.20 -26.30 12.19
CA TYR A 116 10.27 -27.22 11.51
C TYR A 116 8.81 -26.82 11.71
N TYR A 117 8.43 -26.43 12.93
CA TYR A 117 7.06 -25.99 13.21
C TYR A 117 6.70 -24.74 12.38
N VAL A 118 7.62 -23.77 12.32
CA VAL A 118 7.43 -22.56 11.50
C VAL A 118 7.38 -22.89 10.02
N TYR A 119 8.27 -23.75 9.52
CA TYR A 119 8.26 -24.19 8.13
C TYR A 119 6.92 -24.87 7.76
N ASP A 120 6.43 -25.78 8.61
CA ASP A 120 5.15 -26.45 8.39
C ASP A 120 3.97 -25.46 8.35
N LYS A 121 3.91 -24.50 9.29
CA LYS A 121 2.79 -23.53 9.36
C LYS A 121 2.87 -22.43 8.31
N TYR A 122 4.07 -21.93 8.02
CA TYR A 122 4.26 -20.73 7.20
C TYR A 122 4.51 -21.05 5.72
N ILE A 123 5.15 -22.19 5.42
CA ILE A 123 5.46 -22.59 4.05
C ILE A 123 4.58 -23.75 3.60
N VAL A 124 4.60 -24.89 4.29
CA VAL A 124 3.88 -26.09 3.81
C VAL A 124 2.37 -25.85 3.78
N ASN A 125 1.84 -25.33 4.89
CA ASN A 125 0.43 -24.99 5.07
C ASN A 125 0.16 -23.48 4.94
N GLY A 126 1.10 -22.74 4.36
CA GLY A 126 1.05 -21.30 4.21
C GLY A 126 0.18 -20.82 3.05
N TYR A 127 0.21 -19.51 2.81
CA TYR A 127 -0.62 -18.84 1.82
C TYR A 127 0.16 -17.96 0.86
N PHE A 128 -0.36 -17.86 -0.36
CA PHE A 128 -0.25 -16.67 -1.20
C PHE A 128 -1.50 -15.82 -1.01
N TYR A 129 -1.37 -14.57 -1.43
CA TYR A 129 -2.32 -13.51 -1.18
C TYR A 129 -2.62 -12.78 -2.48
N PHE A 130 -3.89 -12.45 -2.67
CA PHE A 130 -4.37 -11.53 -3.71
C PHE A 130 -5.15 -10.39 -3.04
N GLY A 131 -4.69 -9.15 -3.19
CA GLY A 131 -5.35 -7.97 -2.64
C GLY A 131 -6.38 -7.39 -3.61
N PHE A 132 -7.61 -7.17 -3.15
CA PHE A 132 -8.71 -6.67 -3.99
C PHE A 132 -9.73 -5.86 -3.16
N CYS A 133 -10.78 -5.31 -3.80
CA CYS A 133 -11.84 -4.57 -3.12
C CYS A 133 -13.12 -5.41 -3.01
N SER A 134 -13.93 -5.15 -1.99
CA SER A 134 -15.11 -5.95 -1.67
C SER A 134 -16.15 -6.09 -2.79
N ASN A 135 -16.15 -5.24 -3.81
CA ASN A 135 -17.04 -5.39 -4.97
C ASN A 135 -16.81 -6.68 -5.74
N TYR A 136 -15.56 -7.16 -5.80
CA TYR A 136 -15.21 -8.38 -6.52
C TYR A 136 -15.38 -9.64 -5.65
N THR A 137 -15.89 -9.52 -4.42
CA THR A 137 -16.06 -10.68 -3.51
C THR A 137 -16.97 -11.73 -4.12
N ASN A 138 -18.12 -11.34 -4.67
CA ASN A 138 -19.06 -12.27 -5.28
C ASN A 138 -18.45 -12.94 -6.51
N GLU A 139 -17.75 -12.17 -7.33
CA GLU A 139 -17.08 -12.68 -8.53
C GLU A 139 -16.02 -13.72 -8.18
N ILE A 140 -15.13 -13.41 -7.23
CA ILE A 140 -14.08 -14.34 -6.78
C ILE A 140 -14.68 -15.57 -6.09
N THR A 141 -15.77 -15.40 -5.33
CA THR A 141 -16.44 -16.51 -4.64
C THR A 141 -17.18 -17.45 -5.61
N CYS A 142 -17.69 -16.93 -6.72
CA CYS A 142 -18.42 -17.72 -7.71
C CYS A 142 -17.53 -18.31 -8.80
N LEU A 143 -16.53 -17.54 -9.26
CA LEU A 143 -15.73 -17.84 -10.44
C LEU A 143 -14.26 -18.18 -10.13
N GLY A 144 -13.79 -17.88 -8.91
CA GLY A 144 -12.41 -18.05 -8.52
C GLY A 144 -11.54 -16.88 -8.97
N LEU A 145 -10.22 -17.09 -8.97
CA LEU A 145 -9.28 -16.12 -9.54
C LEU A 145 -8.86 -16.58 -10.92
N ARG A 146 -9.11 -15.73 -11.91
CA ARG A 146 -8.71 -16.00 -13.29
C ARG A 146 -7.28 -15.54 -13.51
N LYS A 147 -6.57 -16.22 -14.41
CA LYS A 147 -5.24 -15.82 -14.87
C LYS A 147 -5.30 -14.49 -15.62
N GLU A 148 -6.21 -14.42 -16.57
CA GLU A 148 -6.47 -13.21 -17.33
C GLU A 148 -7.25 -12.26 -16.44
N ASN A 149 -6.71 -11.06 -16.21
CA ASN A 149 -7.38 -10.04 -15.41
C ASN A 149 -8.76 -9.72 -15.98
N PHE A 150 -9.61 -9.18 -15.13
CA PHE A 150 -10.88 -8.59 -15.55
C PHE A 150 -10.65 -7.53 -16.63
N ILE A 151 -11.54 -7.49 -17.61
CA ILE A 151 -11.49 -6.57 -18.75
C ILE A 151 -11.35 -5.14 -18.22
N LEU A 152 -10.29 -4.43 -18.64
CA LEU A 152 -10.12 -3.03 -18.28
C LEU A 152 -11.31 -2.23 -18.84
N ASP A 153 -11.94 -1.44 -17.98
CA ASP A 153 -13.06 -0.59 -18.36
C ASP A 153 -12.68 0.29 -19.57
N GLU A 154 -13.56 0.34 -20.57
CA GLU A 154 -13.33 1.08 -21.82
C GLU A 154 -13.03 2.57 -21.55
N ARG A 155 -13.57 3.13 -20.47
CA ARG A 155 -13.31 4.51 -20.04
C ARG A 155 -11.85 4.70 -19.62
N LEU A 156 -11.24 3.73 -18.95
CA LEU A 156 -9.82 3.76 -18.59
C LEU A 156 -8.92 3.61 -19.83
N GLU A 157 -9.35 2.81 -20.81
CA GLU A 157 -8.66 2.73 -22.10
C GLU A 157 -8.69 4.06 -22.88
N LYS A 158 -9.83 4.76 -22.87
CA LYS A 158 -9.93 6.10 -23.46
C LYS A 158 -8.94 7.07 -22.82
N ILE A 159 -8.72 6.98 -21.51
CA ILE A 159 -7.70 7.78 -20.82
C ILE A 159 -6.30 7.41 -21.35
N ASN A 160 -5.96 6.12 -21.41
CA ASN A 160 -4.67 5.68 -21.97
C ASN A 160 -4.47 6.17 -23.41
N GLN A 161 -5.50 6.15 -24.26
CA GLN A 161 -5.45 6.67 -25.63
C GLN A 161 -5.20 8.17 -25.68
N ILE A 162 -5.72 8.95 -24.74
CA ILE A 162 -5.46 10.39 -24.65
C ILE A 162 -4.02 10.64 -24.19
N ILE A 163 -3.59 9.95 -23.14
CA ILE A 163 -2.28 10.12 -22.53
C ILE A 163 -1.15 9.65 -23.48
N SER A 164 -1.36 8.58 -24.23
CA SER A 164 -0.38 8.10 -25.22
C SER A 164 -0.10 9.09 -26.36
N LYS A 165 -1.09 9.91 -26.78
CA LYS A 165 -0.91 10.95 -27.81
C LYS A 165 0.14 11.99 -27.43
N VAL A 166 0.36 12.20 -26.13
CA VAL A 166 1.36 13.14 -25.61
C VAL A 166 2.65 12.44 -25.17
N GLY A 167 2.96 11.30 -25.79
CA GLY A 167 4.23 10.58 -25.63
C GLY A 167 4.43 10.00 -24.22
N THR A 168 3.35 9.60 -23.58
CA THR A 168 3.34 9.14 -22.19
C THR A 168 2.92 7.66 -22.13
N GLU A 169 3.55 6.88 -21.27
CA GLU A 169 3.16 5.49 -20.99
C GLU A 169 1.72 5.45 -20.46
N ASN A 170 1.07 4.31 -20.67
CA ASN A 170 -0.28 4.08 -20.18
C ASN A 170 -0.34 4.27 -18.65
N LEU A 171 -1.38 4.97 -18.20
CA LEU A 171 -1.63 5.14 -16.76
C LEU A 171 -2.20 3.88 -16.13
N PHE A 172 -2.99 3.13 -16.89
CA PHE A 172 -3.69 1.93 -16.44
C PHE A 172 -3.21 0.74 -17.25
N LYS A 173 -2.99 -0.39 -16.60
CA LYS A 173 -2.35 -1.54 -17.23
C LYS A 173 -3.31 -2.70 -17.41
N ARG A 174 -3.05 -3.49 -18.46
CA ARG A 174 -3.59 -4.85 -18.62
C ARG A 174 -2.47 -5.83 -18.28
N GLU A 175 -2.38 -6.22 -17.02
CA GLU A 175 -1.45 -7.25 -16.58
C GLU A 175 -2.22 -8.52 -16.24
N ASN A 176 -1.56 -9.68 -16.24
CA ASN A 176 -2.16 -10.91 -15.68
C ASN A 176 -2.42 -10.73 -14.18
N THR A 177 -3.29 -11.55 -13.61
CA THR A 177 -3.51 -11.54 -12.17
C THR A 177 -2.23 -11.99 -11.45
N GLY A 178 -1.61 -11.06 -10.73
CA GLY A 178 -0.45 -11.30 -9.88
C GLY A 178 -0.86 -11.63 -8.45
N ILE A 179 -0.27 -12.68 -7.89
CA ILE A 179 -0.37 -13.06 -6.48
C ILE A 179 0.99 -12.90 -5.78
N THR A 180 1.01 -12.87 -4.46
CA THR A 180 2.25 -12.69 -3.69
C THR A 180 2.27 -13.54 -2.43
N ASP A 181 3.44 -13.95 -1.95
CA ASP A 181 3.60 -14.50 -0.59
C ASP A 181 3.97 -13.44 0.45
N ASN A 182 3.97 -12.16 0.05
CA ASN A 182 4.26 -11.02 0.90
C ASN A 182 2.98 -10.34 1.36
N VAL A 183 2.67 -10.47 2.66
CA VAL A 183 1.49 -9.86 3.30
C VAL A 183 1.47 -8.34 3.12
N ILE A 184 2.63 -7.68 3.20
CA ILE A 184 2.72 -6.22 3.02
C ILE A 184 2.23 -5.82 1.64
N VAL A 185 2.68 -6.53 0.60
CA VAL A 185 2.30 -6.27 -0.79
C VAL A 185 0.81 -6.51 -0.98
N ALA A 186 0.28 -7.60 -0.44
CA ALA A 186 -1.14 -7.91 -0.54
C ALA A 186 -2.03 -6.84 0.10
N ILE A 187 -1.69 -6.38 1.31
CA ILE A 187 -2.45 -5.33 2.00
C ILE A 187 -2.32 -4.00 1.26
N TYR A 188 -1.12 -3.66 0.75
CA TYR A 188 -0.92 -2.45 -0.03
C TYR A 188 -1.89 -2.38 -1.22
N PHE A 189 -1.94 -3.44 -2.02
CA PHE A 189 -2.85 -3.52 -3.17
C PHE A 189 -4.32 -3.60 -2.74
N ALA A 190 -4.64 -4.30 -1.64
CA ALA A 190 -5.99 -4.32 -1.11
C ALA A 190 -6.48 -2.92 -0.70
N LEU A 191 -5.61 -2.11 -0.06
CA LEU A 191 -5.95 -0.74 0.32
C LEU A 191 -6.08 0.21 -0.90
N LEU A 192 -5.32 -0.06 -1.96
CA LEU A 192 -5.33 0.70 -3.21
C LEU A 192 -6.19 0.05 -4.31
N SER A 193 -7.13 -0.81 -3.93
CA SER A 193 -8.06 -1.43 -4.86
C SER A 193 -9.29 -0.54 -5.09
N PRO A 194 -9.90 -0.54 -6.30
CA PRO A 194 -9.63 -1.40 -7.47
C PRO A 194 -8.27 -1.17 -8.15
N SER A 195 -7.84 -2.10 -9.01
CA SER A 195 -6.49 -2.13 -9.61
C SER A 195 -6.04 -0.80 -10.22
N TYR A 196 -6.93 -0.08 -10.90
CA TYR A 196 -6.61 1.20 -11.53
C TYR A 196 -6.21 2.31 -10.53
N ILE A 197 -6.63 2.24 -9.26
CA ILE A 197 -6.16 3.14 -8.20
C ILE A 197 -4.70 2.81 -7.84
N SER A 198 -4.36 1.52 -7.82
CA SER A 198 -2.98 1.08 -7.61
C SER A 198 -2.08 1.33 -8.82
N ASP A 199 -2.61 1.31 -10.04
CA ASP A 199 -1.84 1.70 -11.22
C ASP A 199 -1.42 3.17 -11.13
N LEU A 200 -2.31 4.06 -10.66
CA LEU A 200 -1.96 5.44 -10.37
C LEU A 200 -0.86 5.54 -9.28
N SER A 201 -0.94 4.75 -8.21
CA SER A 201 0.05 4.85 -7.12
C SER A 201 1.46 4.46 -7.57
N THR A 202 1.57 3.51 -8.51
CA THR A 202 2.82 2.97 -9.04
C THR A 202 3.29 3.67 -10.31
N SER A 203 2.44 4.49 -10.93
CA SER A 203 2.74 5.25 -12.12
C SER A 203 4.00 6.12 -11.96
N SER A 204 4.86 6.07 -12.97
CA SER A 204 6.10 6.84 -13.00
C SER A 204 5.89 8.35 -12.95
N TYR A 205 4.71 8.81 -13.39
CA TYR A 205 4.35 10.23 -13.45
C TYR A 205 3.99 10.80 -12.09
N LEU A 206 3.36 10.00 -11.23
CA LEU A 206 2.94 10.44 -9.90
C LEU A 206 4.09 10.42 -8.90
N LYS A 207 5.35 10.15 -9.30
CA LYS A 207 6.53 10.12 -8.41
C LYS A 207 6.89 11.47 -7.80
N SER A 208 6.50 12.58 -8.41
CA SER A 208 6.86 13.92 -7.94
C SER A 208 6.10 14.33 -6.65
N LYS A 209 6.76 15.13 -5.80
CA LYS A 209 6.17 15.68 -4.55
C LYS A 209 4.94 16.58 -4.76
N LYS A 210 4.67 17.01 -6.00
CA LYS A 210 3.49 17.82 -6.36
C LYS A 210 2.17 17.05 -6.30
N TYR A 211 2.23 15.72 -6.32
CA TYR A 211 1.05 14.86 -6.28
C TYR A 211 0.76 14.42 -4.84
N ASN A 212 -0.48 14.56 -4.41
CA ASN A 212 -0.90 14.01 -3.14
C ASN A 212 -1.20 12.52 -3.29
N LYS A 213 -0.29 11.64 -2.86
CA LYS A 213 -0.51 10.18 -2.95
C LYS A 213 -1.42 9.61 -1.86
N ASP A 214 -1.61 10.33 -0.75
CA ASP A 214 -2.44 9.83 0.35
C ASP A 214 -3.91 9.75 -0.01
N CYS A 215 -4.34 10.60 -0.96
CA CYS A 215 -5.70 10.57 -1.47
C CYS A 215 -6.09 9.21 -2.06
N LEU A 216 -5.12 8.42 -2.56
CA LEU A 216 -5.37 7.10 -3.14
C LEU A 216 -5.76 6.09 -2.04
N PHE A 217 -5.10 6.16 -0.88
CA PHE A 217 -5.43 5.31 0.28
C PHE A 217 -6.73 5.75 0.96
N SER A 218 -6.94 7.05 1.09
CA SER A 218 -8.18 7.59 1.68
C SER A 218 -9.36 7.56 0.71
N LYS A 219 -9.13 7.20 -0.56
CA LYS A 219 -10.17 7.15 -1.60
C LYS A 219 -10.86 8.53 -1.75
N ASN A 220 -10.08 9.61 -1.67
CA ASN A 220 -10.59 10.98 -1.81
C ASN A 220 -10.64 11.38 -3.29
N LEU A 221 -11.81 11.23 -3.91
CA LEU A 221 -12.03 11.49 -5.33
C LEU A 221 -11.64 12.92 -5.77
N ASP A 222 -11.93 13.94 -4.94
CA ASP A 222 -11.62 15.33 -5.29
C ASP A 222 -10.11 15.57 -5.40
N GLU A 223 -9.34 15.00 -4.47
CA GLU A 223 -7.88 15.10 -4.50
C GLU A 223 -7.27 14.23 -5.61
N ILE A 224 -7.84 13.06 -5.91
CA ILE A 224 -7.43 12.25 -7.05
C ILE A 224 -7.68 13.00 -8.36
N ARG A 225 -8.84 13.66 -8.49
CA ARG A 225 -9.15 14.54 -9.63
C ARG A 225 -8.12 15.66 -9.76
N ASN A 226 -7.73 16.28 -8.64
CA ASN A 226 -6.70 17.33 -8.66
C ASN A 226 -5.33 16.81 -9.12
N ASN A 227 -4.96 15.58 -8.77
CA ASN A 227 -3.77 14.94 -9.32
C ASN A 227 -3.87 14.77 -10.84
N LEU A 228 -5.00 14.27 -11.37
CA LEU A 228 -5.20 14.10 -12.81
C LEU A 228 -5.24 15.44 -13.57
N LEU A 229 -5.82 16.49 -12.97
CA LEU A 229 -5.79 17.85 -13.51
C LEU A 229 -4.37 18.40 -13.58
N THR A 230 -3.58 18.17 -12.53
CA THR A 230 -2.16 18.55 -12.48
C THR A 230 -1.38 17.85 -13.59
N LEU A 231 -1.58 16.54 -13.75
CA LEU A 231 -0.98 15.76 -14.82
C LEU A 231 -1.37 16.31 -16.21
N SER A 232 -2.65 16.60 -16.41
CA SER A 232 -3.18 17.12 -17.68
C SER A 232 -2.53 18.45 -18.07
N LYS A 233 -2.35 19.36 -17.09
CA LYS A 233 -1.66 20.65 -17.28
C LYS A 233 -0.19 20.46 -17.64
N GLU A 234 0.51 19.55 -16.97
CA GLU A 234 1.93 19.27 -17.24
C GLU A 234 2.16 18.69 -18.62
N LYS A 235 1.23 17.85 -19.06
CA LYS A 235 1.23 17.25 -20.40
C LYS A 235 0.64 18.16 -21.46
N ARG A 236 0.20 19.37 -21.09
CA ARG A 236 -0.39 20.37 -21.98
C ARG A 236 -1.55 19.81 -22.80
N LEU A 237 -2.37 18.97 -22.17
CA LEU A 237 -3.61 18.51 -22.79
C LEU A 237 -4.51 19.70 -23.08
N ASN A 238 -5.25 19.64 -24.20
CA ASN A 238 -6.27 20.65 -24.47
C ASN A 238 -7.46 20.48 -23.50
N ASN A 239 -8.37 21.46 -23.49
CA ASN A 239 -9.51 21.45 -22.57
C ASN A 239 -10.40 20.22 -22.74
N LYS A 240 -10.62 19.78 -23.99
CA LYS A 240 -11.45 18.61 -24.28
C LYS A 240 -10.82 17.34 -23.74
N ASP A 241 -9.56 17.08 -24.07
CA ASP A 241 -8.81 15.91 -23.59
C ASP A 241 -8.71 15.91 -22.06
N THR A 242 -8.52 17.08 -21.44
CA THR A 242 -8.53 17.21 -19.98
C THR A 242 -9.88 16.81 -19.39
N SER A 243 -10.99 17.36 -19.92
CA SER A 243 -12.33 16.99 -19.48
C SER A 243 -12.63 15.51 -19.69
N ASP A 244 -12.23 14.94 -20.83
CA ASP A 244 -12.41 13.52 -21.13
C ASP A 244 -11.62 12.65 -20.14
N VAL A 245 -10.38 12.99 -19.81
CA VAL A 245 -9.59 12.25 -18.80
C VAL A 245 -10.28 12.25 -17.44
N ILE A 246 -10.75 13.41 -16.99
CA ILE A 246 -11.40 13.55 -15.68
C ILE A 246 -12.74 12.83 -15.64
N ASN A 247 -13.60 13.04 -16.64
CA ASN A 247 -14.94 12.47 -16.65
C ASN A 247 -14.91 10.96 -16.75
N ASN A 248 -14.11 10.38 -17.66
CA ASN A 248 -13.96 8.93 -17.77
C ASN A 248 -13.49 8.31 -16.44
N PHE A 249 -12.57 8.96 -15.73
CA PHE A 249 -12.10 8.48 -14.43
C PHE A 249 -13.19 8.56 -13.35
N VAL A 250 -13.87 9.71 -13.23
CA VAL A 250 -14.93 9.93 -12.23
C VAL A 250 -16.10 8.98 -12.44
N GLU A 251 -16.49 8.76 -13.69
CA GLU A 251 -17.55 7.82 -14.04
C GLU A 251 -17.17 6.38 -13.67
N THR A 252 -15.95 5.95 -13.98
CA THR A 252 -15.44 4.62 -13.59
C THR A 252 -15.45 4.47 -12.08
N TYR A 253 -14.88 5.45 -11.37
CA TYR A 253 -14.83 5.50 -9.91
C TYR A 253 -16.20 5.41 -9.24
N SER A 254 -17.18 6.13 -9.80
CA SER A 254 -18.54 6.19 -9.27
C SER A 254 -19.32 4.90 -9.56
N SER A 255 -19.13 4.32 -10.76
CA SER A 255 -19.74 3.05 -11.16
C SER A 255 -19.30 1.92 -10.24
N ASP A 256 -18.01 1.91 -9.90
CA ASP A 256 -17.41 0.96 -8.96
C ASP A 256 -17.68 1.33 -7.50
N LYS A 257 -18.43 2.40 -7.20
CA LYS A 257 -18.79 2.80 -5.82
C LYS A 257 -17.58 2.74 -4.86
N VAL A 258 -16.40 3.18 -5.31
CA VAL A 258 -15.12 2.87 -4.65
C VAL A 258 -15.08 3.26 -3.18
N ASN A 259 -15.72 4.37 -2.80
CA ASN A 259 -15.80 4.83 -1.40
C ASN A 259 -16.51 3.82 -0.47
N ASN A 260 -17.44 3.04 -1.01
CA ASN A 260 -18.20 2.05 -0.26
C ASN A 260 -17.45 0.73 -0.10
N THR A 261 -16.45 0.48 -0.94
CA THR A 261 -15.66 -0.75 -0.91
C THR A 261 -14.81 -0.88 0.34
N LYS A 262 -14.59 -2.11 0.77
CA LYS A 262 -13.60 -2.47 1.79
C LYS A 262 -12.42 -3.20 1.16
N PRO A 263 -11.21 -3.06 1.71
CA PRO A 263 -10.06 -3.86 1.31
C PRO A 263 -10.29 -5.33 1.66
N CYS A 264 -9.96 -6.22 0.74
CA CYS A 264 -10.09 -7.67 0.89
C CYS A 264 -8.81 -8.38 0.46
N ILE A 265 -8.56 -9.54 1.06
CA ILE A 265 -7.48 -10.45 0.68
C ILE A 265 -8.07 -11.83 0.38
N ALA A 266 -7.71 -12.38 -0.77
CA ALA A 266 -7.92 -13.78 -1.09
C ALA A 266 -6.70 -14.57 -0.63
N LEU A 267 -6.90 -15.50 0.31
CA LEU A 267 -5.92 -16.45 0.76
C LEU A 267 -5.96 -17.69 -0.12
N ILE A 268 -4.82 -18.04 -0.70
CA ILE A 268 -4.64 -19.19 -1.59
C ILE A 268 -3.58 -20.08 -0.96
N LYS A 269 -3.84 -21.37 -0.74
CA LYS A 269 -2.83 -22.24 -0.13
C LYS A 269 -1.61 -22.36 -1.05
N ARG A 270 -0.41 -22.40 -0.46
CA ARG A 270 0.84 -22.60 -1.21
C ARG A 270 0.86 -23.92 -1.99
N SER A 271 0.15 -24.93 -1.52
CA SER A 271 0.00 -26.22 -2.19
C SER A 271 -0.80 -26.11 -3.51
N THR A 272 -1.77 -25.20 -3.60
CA THR A 272 -2.60 -24.99 -4.79
C THR A 272 -1.77 -24.52 -5.99
N ILE A 273 -0.68 -23.79 -5.72
CA ILE A 273 0.24 -23.24 -6.73
C ILE A 273 1.58 -23.98 -6.77
N LEU A 274 1.72 -25.10 -6.05
CA LEU A 274 2.92 -25.93 -5.99
C LEU A 274 4.19 -25.16 -5.52
N LYS A 275 4.03 -24.22 -4.57
CA LYS A 275 5.12 -23.42 -3.96
C LYS A 275 5.21 -23.62 -2.43
N ASN A 276 4.88 -24.80 -1.93
CA ASN A 276 4.80 -25.15 -0.52
C ASN A 276 6.07 -25.84 0.03
N GLU A 277 7.23 -25.60 -0.58
CA GLU A 277 8.52 -26.13 -0.14
C GLU A 277 9.64 -25.10 -0.21
N LEU A 278 10.66 -25.27 0.64
CA LEU A 278 11.92 -24.53 0.60
C LEU A 278 13.06 -25.52 0.34
N LYS A 279 13.81 -25.31 -0.76
CA LYS A 279 14.91 -26.21 -1.15
C LYS A 279 16.07 -26.21 -0.14
N ASP A 280 16.25 -25.10 0.56
CA ASP A 280 17.31 -24.81 1.53
C ASP A 280 16.90 -25.09 2.99
N ILE A 281 15.70 -25.67 3.24
CA ILE A 281 15.18 -25.81 4.61
C ILE A 281 16.11 -26.61 5.54
N GLN A 282 16.75 -27.66 5.04
CA GLN A 282 17.66 -28.48 5.84
C GLN A 282 18.92 -27.72 6.22
N GLU A 283 19.42 -26.85 5.35
CA GLU A 283 20.57 -25.99 5.64
C GLU A 283 20.21 -24.97 6.72
N ILE A 284 19.06 -24.29 6.57
CA ILE A 284 18.57 -23.32 7.54
C ILE A 284 18.40 -23.96 8.93
N ILE A 285 17.81 -25.15 9.00
CA ILE A 285 17.55 -25.84 10.27
C ILE A 285 18.86 -26.26 10.96
N ASN A 286 19.83 -26.76 10.20
CA ASN A 286 21.06 -27.32 10.76
C ASN A 286 22.18 -26.29 10.98
N ASN A 287 22.02 -25.04 10.51
CA ASN A 287 23.02 -23.99 10.70
C ASN A 287 23.13 -23.54 12.16
N LYS A 288 24.10 -24.08 12.90
CA LYS A 288 24.33 -23.76 14.32
C LYS A 288 24.92 -22.37 14.56
N ASP A 289 25.55 -21.78 13.55
CA ASP A 289 26.24 -20.48 13.68
C ASP A 289 25.25 -19.31 13.61
N GLU A 290 24.06 -19.56 13.08
CA GLU A 290 23.01 -18.55 12.95
C GLU A 290 22.03 -18.58 14.13
N SER A 291 21.60 -17.40 14.60
CA SER A 291 20.56 -17.32 15.65
C SER A 291 19.22 -17.88 15.16
N ILE A 292 18.41 -18.45 16.06
CA ILE A 292 17.07 -18.97 15.70
C ILE A 292 16.21 -17.85 15.11
N ALA A 293 16.21 -16.65 15.71
CA ALA A 293 15.51 -15.48 15.17
C ALA A 293 15.92 -15.13 13.72
N SER A 294 17.20 -15.19 13.38
CA SER A 294 17.66 -14.96 12.00
C SER A 294 17.15 -16.05 11.06
N SER A 295 17.22 -17.32 11.46
CA SER A 295 16.74 -18.43 10.64
C SER A 295 15.21 -18.44 10.49
N LEU A 296 14.46 -17.98 11.51
CA LEU A 296 13.02 -17.69 11.37
C LEU A 296 12.77 -16.63 10.29
N SER A 297 13.61 -15.58 10.26
CA SER A 297 13.53 -14.55 9.22
C SER A 297 13.75 -15.14 7.83
N LEU A 298 14.73 -16.03 7.65
CA LEU A 298 15.00 -16.69 6.36
C LEU A 298 13.84 -17.59 5.90
N ILE A 299 13.20 -18.32 6.81
CA ILE A 299 12.02 -19.14 6.46
C ILE A 299 10.88 -18.22 6.02
N MET A 300 10.61 -17.16 6.79
CA MET A 300 9.47 -16.26 6.58
C MET A 300 9.71 -15.13 5.56
N GLU A 301 10.87 -15.11 4.91
CA GLU A 301 11.18 -14.13 3.88
C GLU A 301 10.36 -14.38 2.60
N SER A 302 9.85 -13.29 2.03
CA SER A 302 9.11 -13.32 0.76
C SER A 302 10.03 -13.80 -0.36
N ARG A 303 9.56 -14.78 -1.13
CA ARG A 303 10.25 -15.27 -2.33
C ARG A 303 9.55 -14.81 -3.60
N TYR A 304 8.30 -14.37 -3.48
CA TYR A 304 7.41 -14.07 -4.59
C TYR A 304 6.66 -12.76 -4.30
N ASN A 305 7.37 -11.64 -4.41
CA ASN A 305 6.77 -10.30 -4.29
C ASN A 305 5.75 -9.99 -5.40
N SER A 306 5.88 -10.66 -6.55
CA SER A 306 4.87 -10.72 -7.61
C SER A 306 5.06 -12.05 -8.34
N TYR A 307 4.01 -12.84 -8.42
CA TYR A 307 3.96 -14.11 -9.15
C TYR A 307 2.72 -14.09 -10.03
N GLU A 308 2.93 -14.05 -11.34
CA GLU A 308 1.83 -14.12 -12.30
C GLU A 308 1.20 -15.50 -12.26
N LEU A 309 -0.13 -15.51 -12.22
CA LEU A 309 -0.88 -16.75 -12.15
C LEU A 309 -0.72 -17.56 -13.45
N GLU A 310 -0.31 -18.82 -13.35
CA GLU A 310 -0.12 -19.68 -14.52
C GLU A 310 -1.44 -20.29 -15.01
N ASN A 311 -2.37 -20.57 -14.09
CA ASN A 311 -3.68 -21.19 -14.31
C ASN A 311 -4.72 -20.62 -13.32
N ASP A 312 -5.99 -20.59 -13.72
CA ASP A 312 -7.09 -20.17 -12.85
C ASP A 312 -7.10 -20.94 -11.51
N ILE A 313 -7.47 -20.25 -10.43
CA ILE A 313 -7.65 -20.83 -9.10
C ILE A 313 -9.14 -20.99 -8.84
N ALA A 314 -9.56 -22.22 -8.57
CA ALA A 314 -10.94 -22.56 -8.28
C ALA A 314 -11.45 -21.87 -6.99
N PRO A 315 -12.75 -21.51 -6.91
CA PRO A 315 -13.34 -20.90 -5.72
C PRO A 315 -13.08 -21.65 -4.41
N SER A 316 -13.08 -22.99 -4.44
CA SER A 316 -12.87 -23.85 -3.26
C SER A 316 -11.49 -23.70 -2.62
N GLU A 317 -10.51 -23.20 -3.38
CA GLU A 317 -9.13 -23.00 -2.95
C GLU A 317 -8.90 -21.63 -2.32
N ILE A 318 -9.92 -20.77 -2.33
CA ILE A 318 -9.81 -19.36 -1.93
C ILE A 318 -10.59 -19.13 -0.64
N ARG A 319 -9.92 -18.54 0.34
CA ARG A 319 -10.57 -17.97 1.51
C ARG A 319 -10.46 -16.46 1.48
N ILE A 320 -11.60 -15.77 1.47
CA ILE A 320 -11.62 -14.31 1.47
C ILE A 320 -11.63 -13.78 2.90
N ILE A 321 -10.85 -12.72 3.13
CA ILE A 321 -10.79 -11.96 4.37
C ILE A 321 -11.06 -10.49 4.04
N GLU A 322 -11.98 -9.88 4.78
CA GLU A 322 -12.22 -8.45 4.74
C GLU A 322 -11.35 -7.74 5.80
N LEU A 323 -10.71 -6.65 5.40
CA LEU A 323 -9.85 -5.82 6.23
C LEU A 323 -10.54 -4.48 6.58
N PRO A 324 -10.14 -3.83 7.70
CA PRO A 324 -10.56 -2.46 7.97
C PRO A 324 -10.12 -1.49 6.87
N LYS A 325 -10.91 -0.45 6.60
CA LYS A 325 -10.52 0.60 5.65
C LYS A 325 -9.30 1.38 6.16
N TYR A 326 -8.54 2.01 5.25
CA TYR A 326 -7.40 2.85 5.64
C TYR A 326 -7.79 3.94 6.66
N SER A 327 -8.94 4.58 6.45
CA SER A 327 -9.51 5.58 7.36
C SER A 327 -9.78 5.07 8.77
N GLU A 328 -10.08 3.78 8.93
CA GLU A 328 -10.33 3.18 10.24
C GLU A 328 -9.05 3.04 11.08
N PHE A 329 -7.88 3.01 10.44
CA PHE A 329 -6.58 3.10 11.11
C PHE A 329 -6.18 4.54 11.45
N LEU A 330 -6.92 5.53 10.96
CA LEU A 330 -6.66 6.96 11.18
C LEU A 330 -7.63 7.62 12.17
N LEU A 331 -8.64 6.89 12.66
CA LEU A 331 -9.66 7.39 13.59
C LEU A 331 -9.01 8.02 14.83
N GLY A 332 -9.27 9.30 15.07
CA GLY A 332 -8.69 10.08 16.18
C GLY A 332 -7.65 11.13 15.76
N LEU A 333 -7.28 11.19 14.48
CA LEU A 333 -6.51 12.31 13.92
C LEU A 333 -7.48 13.42 13.48
N SER A 334 -7.51 14.52 14.22
CA SER A 334 -8.32 15.71 13.92
C SER A 334 -8.10 16.32 12.52
N ASN A 335 -6.99 15.96 11.85
CA ASN A 335 -6.66 16.43 10.50
C ASN A 335 -7.11 15.50 9.36
N PHE A 336 -7.65 14.32 9.67
CA PHE A 336 -8.29 13.43 8.68
C PHE A 336 -9.81 13.50 8.84
N ALA A 337 -10.35 14.72 8.84
CA ALA A 337 -11.79 14.89 8.62
C ALA A 337 -12.07 14.51 7.15
N ILE A 338 -12.47 13.25 6.93
CA ILE A 338 -13.16 12.88 5.71
C ILE A 338 -14.42 13.73 5.71
N VAL A 339 -14.46 14.75 4.86
CA VAL A 339 -15.70 15.45 4.54
C VAL A 339 -16.54 14.47 3.73
N ASN A 340 -17.18 13.53 4.42
CA ASN A 340 -18.34 12.83 3.90
C ASN A 340 -19.46 13.88 3.83
N LYS A 341 -19.42 14.76 2.85
CA LYS A 341 -20.68 15.31 2.34
C LYS A 341 -21.37 14.11 1.72
N ASN A 342 -22.48 13.70 2.32
CA ASN A 342 -23.45 12.83 1.67
C ASN A 342 -23.75 13.48 0.31
N ILE A 343 -23.15 12.98 -0.75
CA ILE A 343 -23.58 13.28 -2.10
C ILE A 343 -24.80 12.39 -2.28
N ASP A 344 -25.95 12.91 -1.87
CA ASP A 344 -27.21 12.47 -2.46
C ASP A 344 -27.07 12.74 -3.96
N ILE A 345 -26.84 11.67 -4.72
CA ILE A 345 -26.82 11.73 -6.19
C ILE A 345 -28.26 11.96 -6.62
N VAL A 346 -28.69 13.22 -6.59
CA VAL A 346 -29.73 13.68 -7.49
C VAL A 346 -29.08 13.69 -8.87
N GLN A 347 -29.68 12.95 -9.80
CA GLN A 347 -29.38 13.04 -11.23
C GLN A 347 -29.69 14.47 -11.70
N ASP A 348 -28.76 15.40 -11.52
CA ASP A 348 -28.75 16.65 -12.25
C ASP A 348 -27.62 16.57 -13.27
N ASP A 349 -27.98 16.84 -14.52
CA ASP A 349 -27.07 16.93 -15.67
C ASP A 349 -25.88 17.84 -15.32
N PHE A 350 -24.73 17.24 -15.00
CA PHE A 350 -23.50 17.96 -14.68
C PHE A 350 -22.90 18.60 -15.94
N LYS A 351 -23.36 19.80 -16.28
CA LYS A 351 -22.60 20.75 -17.09
C LYS A 351 -21.69 21.56 -16.17
N ILE A 352 -20.39 21.54 -16.45
CA ILE A 352 -19.37 22.40 -15.82
C ILE A 352 -19.88 23.86 -15.90
N SER A 353 -20.06 24.53 -14.76
CA SER A 353 -20.49 25.92 -14.75
C SER A 353 -19.31 26.84 -15.09
N GLU A 354 -19.56 27.90 -15.86
CA GLU A 354 -18.55 28.90 -16.22
C GLU A 354 -17.95 29.60 -14.97
N GLU A 355 -18.64 29.58 -13.84
CA GLU A 355 -18.18 30.15 -12.58
C GLU A 355 -16.92 29.46 -12.02
N ASP A 356 -16.79 28.14 -12.19
CA ASP A 356 -15.59 27.39 -11.77
C ASP A 356 -14.37 27.72 -12.67
N ILE A 357 -14.62 28.12 -13.91
CA ILE A 357 -13.60 28.57 -14.86
C ILE A 357 -13.15 30.01 -14.51
N ILE A 358 -14.09 30.87 -14.11
CA ILE A 358 -13.83 32.28 -13.77
C ILE A 358 -13.07 32.42 -12.44
N LYS A 359 -13.44 31.67 -11.39
CA LYS A 359 -12.71 31.68 -10.11
C LYS A 359 -11.24 31.29 -10.24
N ASN A 360 -10.94 30.34 -11.12
CA ASN A 360 -9.55 29.94 -11.41
C ASN A 360 -8.77 30.99 -12.21
N LYS A 361 -9.46 31.87 -12.93
CA LYS A 361 -8.85 32.98 -13.70
C LYS A 361 -8.41 34.12 -12.78
N GLU A 362 -9.19 34.46 -11.76
CA GLU A 362 -8.86 35.52 -10.78
C GLU A 362 -7.69 35.13 -9.86
N ILE A 363 -7.62 33.86 -9.43
CA ILE A 363 -6.51 33.36 -8.60
C ILE A 363 -5.17 33.41 -9.36
N ASN A 364 -5.19 33.15 -10.67
CA ASN A 364 -4.00 33.24 -11.53
C ASN A 364 -3.53 34.68 -11.81
N ALA A 365 -4.42 35.67 -11.77
CA ALA A 365 -4.05 37.08 -11.93
C ALA A 365 -3.21 37.56 -10.73
N TYR A 366 -3.57 37.16 -9.50
CA TYR A 366 -2.80 37.50 -8.30
C TYR A 366 -1.41 36.86 -8.26
N GLY A 367 -1.28 35.61 -8.74
CA GLY A 367 0.00 34.92 -8.86
C GLY A 367 0.94 35.53 -9.90
N ALA A 368 0.40 35.93 -11.06
CA ALA A 368 1.20 36.55 -12.12
C ALA A 368 1.70 37.96 -11.74
N VAL A 369 0.87 38.76 -11.05
CA VAL A 369 1.25 40.10 -10.58
C VAL A 369 2.32 40.05 -9.50
N SER A 370 2.25 39.07 -8.59
CA SER A 370 3.26 38.90 -7.53
C SER A 370 4.62 38.44 -8.07
N VAL A 371 4.65 37.55 -9.07
CA VAL A 371 5.91 37.13 -9.74
C VAL A 371 6.54 38.27 -10.54
N ALA A 372 5.73 39.11 -11.22
CA ALA A 372 6.22 40.26 -11.97
C ALA A 372 6.83 41.35 -11.05
N ILE A 373 6.23 41.60 -9.89
CA ILE A 373 6.74 42.57 -8.90
C ILE A 373 8.07 42.09 -8.32
N VAL A 374 8.18 40.81 -7.93
CA VAL A 374 9.44 40.25 -7.40
C VAL A 374 10.56 40.28 -8.44
N GLY A 375 10.26 39.94 -9.70
CA GLY A 375 11.23 40.05 -10.80
C GLY A 375 11.72 41.47 -11.03
N SER A 376 10.82 42.45 -10.94
CA SER A 376 11.17 43.88 -11.11
C SER A 376 12.09 44.39 -10.01
N ILE A 377 11.87 43.96 -8.76
CA ILE A 377 12.71 44.32 -7.61
C ILE A 377 14.12 43.73 -7.76
N LEU A 378 14.25 42.49 -8.23
CA LEU A 378 15.56 41.85 -8.44
C LEU A 378 16.37 42.52 -9.55
N ILE A 379 15.71 42.98 -10.63
CA ILE A 379 16.36 43.73 -11.71
C ILE A 379 16.89 45.08 -11.20
N ILE A 380 16.09 45.79 -10.40
CA ILE A 380 16.49 47.07 -9.82
C ILE A 380 17.65 46.88 -8.82
N ALA A 381 17.59 45.85 -7.97
CA ALA A 381 18.67 45.51 -7.06
C ALA A 381 19.98 45.18 -7.80
N GLY A 382 19.89 44.42 -8.90
CA GLY A 382 21.05 44.10 -9.76
C GLY A 382 21.67 45.34 -10.40
N LEU A 383 20.85 46.29 -10.85
CA LEU A 383 21.33 47.56 -11.41
C LEU A 383 22.03 48.42 -10.34
N ILE A 384 21.47 48.52 -9.14
CA ILE A 384 22.08 49.26 -8.03
C ILE A 384 23.44 48.67 -7.64
N ILE A 385 23.52 47.34 -7.50
CA ILE A 385 24.78 46.63 -7.20
C ILE A 385 25.81 46.86 -8.31
N SER A 386 25.40 46.81 -9.58
CA SER A 386 26.31 47.04 -10.72
C SER A 386 26.84 48.48 -10.79
N VAL A 387 26.07 49.47 -10.31
CA VAL A 387 26.52 50.87 -10.24
C VAL A 387 27.50 51.07 -9.09
N ILE A 388 27.22 50.46 -7.92
CA ILE A 388 28.13 50.52 -6.76
C ILE A 388 29.48 49.86 -7.10
N LEU A 389 29.47 48.69 -7.74
CA LEU A 389 30.70 48.00 -8.19
C LEU A 389 31.49 48.74 -9.27
N LYS A 390 30.91 49.74 -9.94
CA LYS A 390 31.61 50.62 -10.89
C LYS A 390 32.17 51.89 -10.24
N LEU A 391 31.71 52.23 -9.03
CA LEU A 391 32.10 53.42 -8.27
C LEU A 391 33.06 53.10 -7.11
N THR A 392 33.34 51.82 -6.89
CA THR A 392 34.45 51.31 -6.06
C THR A 392 35.52 50.76 -6.99
#